data_AF-A0A926AU18-F1
#
_entry.id   AF-A0A926AU18-F1
#
_cell.length_a   1.000
_cell.length_b   1.000
_cell.length_c   1.000
_cell.angle_alpha   90.00
_cell.angle_beta   90.00
_cell.angle_gamma   90.00
#
_symmetry.space_group_name_H-M   'P 1'
#
loop_
_entity.id
_entity.type
_entity.pdbx_description
1 polymer ?
#
loop_
_entity_poly.entity_id
_entity_poly.type
_entity_poly.pdbx_seq_one_letter_code
_entity_poly.pdbx_strand_id
1 'polypeptide(L)'
;MHRILVVGTDVSMVQQVSRYCLVWGAEVLPYYSTPTAEEICLFSPEVWVLCPPLPDGLTYTADQPHILWSEQPVSTHLPVASTREELVALLLTSLT
;
A
#
# COMPACT_ATOMS: atom_id res chain seq x y z
N MET A 1 6.69 15.36 -1.27
CA MET A 1 7.22 14.00 -1.07
C MET A 1 6.10 13.22 -0.43
N HIS A 2 5.63 12.15 -1.08
CA HIS A 2 4.42 11.45 -0.63
C HIS A 2 4.77 10.35 0.37
N ARG A 3 3.93 10.16 1.39
CA ARG A 3 4.09 9.11 2.42
C ARG A 3 3.18 7.92 2.11
N ILE A 4 3.78 6.75 1.92
CA ILE A 4 3.08 5.53 1.53
C ILE A 4 3.26 4.46 2.60
N LEU A 5 2.15 3.92 3.08
CA LEU A 5 2.15 2.76 3.97
C LEU A 5 1.94 1.50 3.14
N VAL A 6 2.87 0.55 3.21
CA VAL A 6 2.79 -0.74 2.50
C VAL A 6 2.54 -1.85 3.52
N VAL A 7 1.38 -2.50 3.47
CA VAL A 7 0.92 -3.43 4.51
C VAL A 7 0.69 -4.82 3.93
N GLY A 8 1.23 -5.84 4.58
CA GLY A 8 1.02 -7.24 4.20
C GLY A 8 1.80 -8.20 5.09
N THR A 9 1.40 -9.47 5.17
CA THR A 9 2.12 -10.45 5.99
C THR A 9 3.23 -11.18 5.23
N ASP A 10 3.22 -11.15 3.88
CA ASP A 10 4.36 -11.63 3.08
C ASP A 10 5.47 -10.57 3.04
N VAL A 11 6.53 -10.82 3.80
CA VAL A 11 7.69 -9.94 3.92
C VAL A 11 8.33 -9.65 2.56
N SER A 12 8.44 -10.65 1.69
CA SER A 12 9.13 -10.50 0.40
C SER A 12 8.33 -9.61 -0.53
N MET A 13 7.01 -9.80 -0.56
CA MET A 13 6.09 -8.96 -1.35
C MET A 13 6.08 -7.52 -0.85
N VAL A 14 5.92 -7.30 0.45
CA VAL A 14 5.92 -5.96 1.05
C VAL A 14 7.23 -5.24 0.76
N GLN A 15 8.39 -5.91 0.88
CA GLN A 15 9.68 -5.31 0.56
C GLN A 15 9.83 -4.99 -0.94
N GLN A 16 9.37 -5.88 -1.82
CA GLN A 16 9.38 -5.65 -3.26
C GLN A 16 8.55 -4.43 -3.64
N VAL A 17 7.31 -4.35 -3.17
CA VAL A 17 6.40 -3.23 -3.44
C VAL A 17 6.93 -1.94 -2.81
N SER A 18 7.46 -2.01 -1.59
CA SER A 18 8.11 -0.86 -0.94
C SER A 18 9.26 -0.31 -1.77
N ARG A 19 10.09 -1.17 -2.36
CA ARG A 19 11.17 -0.74 -3.26
C ARG A 19 10.63 -0.02 -4.49
N TYR A 20 9.51 -0.46 -5.06
CA TYR A 20 8.89 0.25 -6.18
C TYR A 20 8.45 1.67 -5.80
N CYS A 21 7.80 1.82 -4.64
CA CYS A 21 7.41 3.12 -4.10
C CYS A 21 8.62 4.02 -3.77
N LEU A 22 9.69 3.46 -3.20
CA LEU A 22 10.94 4.19 -2.91
C LEU A 22 11.60 4.70 -4.19
N VAL A 23 11.69 3.86 -5.23
CA VAL A 23 12.28 4.26 -6.53
C VAL A 23 11.43 5.32 -7.22
N TRP A 24 10.11 5.33 -7.00
CA TRP A 24 9.23 6.41 -7.47
C TRP A 24 9.44 7.73 -6.71
N GLY A 25 10.09 7.72 -5.55
CA GLY A 25 10.43 8.92 -4.77
C GLY A 25 9.52 9.18 -3.56
N ALA A 26 8.75 8.17 -3.12
CA ALA A 26 7.99 8.26 -1.88
C ALA A 26 8.83 8.00 -0.64
N GLU A 27 8.39 8.53 0.50
CA GLU A 27 8.72 8.00 1.81
C GLU A 27 7.83 6.78 2.07
N VAL A 28 8.43 5.66 2.47
CA VAL A 28 7.71 4.38 2.58
C VAL A 28 7.86 3.79 3.96
N LEU A 29 6.72 3.45 4.59
CA LEU A 29 6.67 2.64 5.79
C LEU A 29 6.18 1.23 5.43
N PRO A 30 7.05 0.21 5.41
CA PRO A 30 6.62 -1.18 5.33
C PRO A 30 6.05 -1.62 6.68
N TYR A 31 4.98 -2.40 6.66
CA TYR A 31 4.30 -2.85 7.87
C TYR A 31 3.78 -4.29 7.71
N TYR A 32 4.11 -5.14 8.67
CA TYR A 32 3.93 -6.60 8.55
C TYR A 32 2.81 -7.18 9.42
N SER A 33 2.10 -6.31 10.14
CA SER A 33 0.98 -6.62 11.06
C SER A 33 -0.15 -5.61 10.86
N THR A 34 -1.17 -5.57 11.73
CA THR A 34 -2.20 -4.52 11.66
C THR A 34 -1.66 -3.24 12.32
N PRO A 35 -1.50 -2.13 11.57
CA PRO A 35 -1.01 -0.88 12.15
C PRO A 35 -2.02 -0.29 13.12
N THR A 36 -1.53 0.24 14.23
CA THR A 36 -2.35 0.92 15.23
C THR A 36 -2.71 2.34 14.77
N ALA A 37 -3.79 2.90 15.32
CA ALA A 37 -4.19 4.28 15.03
C ALA A 37 -3.08 5.30 15.36
N GLU A 38 -2.28 5.05 16.39
CA GLU A 38 -1.15 5.91 16.77
C GLU A 38 -0.04 5.88 15.70
N GLU A 39 0.33 4.69 15.20
CA GLU A 39 1.33 4.56 14.14
C GLU A 39 0.86 5.18 12.83
N ILE A 40 -0.42 4.99 12.47
CA ILE A 40 -1.03 5.62 11.30
C ILE A 40 -1.03 7.13 11.46
N CYS A 41 -1.35 7.67 12.64
CA CYS A 41 -1.36 9.10 12.90
C CYS A 41 0.06 9.69 12.85
N LEU A 42 1.04 9.00 13.43
CA LEU A 42 2.44 9.43 13.47
C LEU A 42 3.05 9.47 12.07
N PHE A 43 2.85 8.43 11.27
CA PHE A 43 3.37 8.37 9.91
C PHE A 43 2.53 9.24 8.95
N SER A 44 1.22 9.31 9.17
CA SER A 44 0.23 10.04 8.37
C SER A 44 0.34 9.73 6.86
N PRO A 45 0.13 8.45 6.47
CA PRO A 45 0.21 8.05 5.07
C PRO A 45 -0.87 8.73 4.23
N GLU A 46 -0.51 9.08 3.00
CA GLU A 46 -1.43 9.63 2.00
C GLU A 46 -2.11 8.53 1.21
N VAL A 47 -1.44 7.37 1.03
CA VAL A 47 -2.01 6.19 0.36
C VAL A 47 -1.54 4.92 1.08
N TRP A 48 -2.36 3.89 0.99
CA TRP A 48 -2.02 2.55 1.46
C TRP A 48 -1.88 1.61 0.28
N VAL A 49 -0.80 0.84 0.26
CA VAL A 49 -0.63 -0.27 -0.67
C VAL A 49 -0.78 -1.57 0.11
N LEU A 50 -1.79 -2.35 -0.26
CA LEU A 50 -2.19 -3.58 0.41
C LEU A 50 -1.59 -4.77 -0.34
N CYS A 51 -0.76 -5.56 0.33
CA CYS A 51 -0.08 -6.74 -0.22
C CYS A 51 -0.63 -8.01 0.44
N PRO A 52 -1.52 -8.78 -0.22
CA PRO A 52 -2.02 -10.03 0.31
C PRO A 52 -0.90 -11.07 0.53
N PRO A 53 -1.01 -11.95 1.54
CA PRO A 53 -2.09 -12.01 2.52
C PRO A 53 -2.06 -10.80 3.47
N LEU A 54 -3.25 -10.30 3.82
CA LEU A 54 -3.39 -9.16 4.72
C LEU A 54 -3.43 -9.64 6.18
N PRO A 55 -2.88 -8.85 7.12
CA PRO A 55 -2.99 -9.13 8.54
C PRO A 55 -4.45 -9.28 9.00
N ASP A 56 -4.69 -10.21 9.93
CA ASP A 56 -6.01 -10.40 10.53
C ASP A 56 -6.49 -9.13 11.24
N GLY A 57 -7.77 -8.80 11.06
CA GLY A 57 -8.38 -7.62 11.67
C GLY A 57 -7.88 -6.29 11.10
N LEU A 58 -7.13 -6.29 9.99
CA LEU A 58 -6.80 -5.07 9.27
C LEU A 58 -8.10 -4.36 8.86
N THR A 59 -8.32 -3.18 9.43
CA THR A 59 -9.40 -2.28 9.05
C THR A 59 -8.77 -1.03 8.47
N TYR A 60 -9.30 -0.59 7.34
CA TYR A 60 -8.87 0.64 6.70
C TYR A 60 -10.09 1.46 6.30
N THR A 61 -9.97 2.78 6.44
CA THR A 61 -11.09 3.71 6.24
C THR A 61 -11.26 4.03 4.77
N ALA A 62 -12.50 4.12 4.28
CA ALA A 62 -12.79 4.50 2.90
C ALA A 62 -12.28 5.90 2.50
N ASP A 63 -12.00 6.75 3.50
CA ASP A 63 -11.56 8.13 3.30
C ASP A 63 -10.10 8.26 2.87
N GLN A 64 -9.30 7.19 2.99
CA GLN A 64 -7.93 7.14 2.47
C GLN A 64 -7.88 6.33 1.18
N PRO A 65 -7.05 6.70 0.20
CA PRO A 65 -6.89 5.92 -1.02
C PRO A 65 -6.11 4.63 -0.75
N HIS A 66 -6.59 3.54 -1.33
CA HIS A 66 -6.03 2.20 -1.20
C HIS A 66 -5.73 1.62 -2.58
N ILE A 67 -4.59 0.97 -2.70
CA ILE A 67 -4.20 0.21 -3.89
C ILE A 67 -3.93 -1.23 -3.46
N LEU A 68 -4.58 -2.19 -4.10
CA LEU A 68 -4.29 -3.60 -3.89
C LEU A 68 -3.14 -4.02 -4.82
N TRP A 69 -2.08 -4.60 -4.28
CA TRP A 69 -1.09 -5.32 -5.06
C TRP A 69 -1.55 -6.77 -5.25
N SER A 70 -1.66 -7.23 -6.50
CA SER A 70 -1.90 -8.64 -6.79
C SER A 70 -1.39 -9.01 -8.16
N GLU A 71 -0.51 -10.01 -8.21
CA GLU A 71 -0.02 -10.60 -9.47
C GLU A 71 -1.07 -11.55 -10.10
N GLN A 72 -2.13 -11.88 -9.36
CA GLN A 72 -3.25 -12.69 -9.84
C GLN A 72 -4.51 -11.83 -9.99
N PRO A 73 -5.44 -12.20 -10.91
CA PRO A 73 -6.73 -11.54 -11.00
C PRO A 73 -7.52 -11.67 -9.69
N VAL A 74 -7.98 -10.53 -9.14
CA VAL A 74 -8.79 -10.48 -7.92
C VAL A 74 -10.08 -9.72 -8.22
N SER A 75 -11.21 -10.26 -7.80
CA SER A 75 -12.48 -9.53 -7.81
C SER A 75 -12.53 -8.63 -6.57
N THR A 76 -12.30 -7.33 -6.78
CA THR A 76 -12.33 -6.32 -5.73
C THR A 76 -12.82 -4.98 -6.32
N HIS A 77 -13.32 -4.11 -5.45
CA HIS A 77 -13.66 -2.73 -5.80
C HIS A 77 -12.45 -1.79 -5.71
N LEU A 78 -11.33 -2.26 -5.14
CA LEU A 78 -10.11 -1.47 -5.05
C LEU A 78 -9.40 -1.38 -6.41
N PRO A 79 -8.71 -0.27 -6.70
CA PRO A 79 -7.69 -0.24 -7.74
C PRO A 79 -6.66 -1.34 -7.51
N VAL A 80 -6.34 -2.10 -8.55
CA VAL A 80 -5.38 -3.22 -8.48
C VAL A 80 -4.17 -2.92 -9.35
N ALA A 81 -2.98 -3.08 -8.78
CA ALA A 81 -1.72 -3.11 -9.50
C ALA A 81 -1.14 -4.53 -9.48
N SER A 82 -0.69 -5.00 -10.65
CA SER A 82 0.03 -6.26 -10.82
C SER A 82 1.47 -6.05 -11.28
N THR A 83 1.80 -4.84 -11.73
CA THR A 83 3.13 -4.43 -12.19
C THR A 83 3.57 -3.14 -11.51
N ARG A 84 4.88 -2.88 -11.54
CA ARG A 84 5.45 -1.62 -11.03
C ARG A 84 4.84 -0.41 -11.73
N GLU A 85 4.65 -0.49 -13.05
CA GLU A 85 4.15 0.60 -13.87
C GLU A 85 2.69 0.93 -13.53
N GLU A 86 1.85 -0.10 -13.34
CA GLU A 86 0.48 0.06 -12.87
C GLU A 86 0.44 0.67 -11.47
N LEU A 87 1.28 0.20 -10.55
CA LEU A 87 1.38 0.77 -9.21
C LEU A 87 1.71 2.26 -9.27
N VAL A 88 2.72 2.65 -10.06
CA VAL A 88 3.10 4.07 -10.21
C VAL A 88 1.97 4.89 -10.84
N ALA A 89 1.28 4.37 -11.84
CA ALA A 89 0.15 5.06 -12.46
C ALA A 89 -0.98 5.31 -11.44
N LEU A 90 -1.31 4.31 -10.62
CA LEU A 90 -2.33 4.43 -9.57
C LEU A 90 -1.91 5.38 -8.45
N LEU A 91 -0.62 5.38 -8.07
CA LEU A 91 -0.08 6.34 -7.11
C LEU A 91 -0.23 7.77 -7.62
N LEU A 92 0.09 8.03 -8.90
CA LEU A 92 -0.09 9.34 -9.51
C LEU A 92 -1.54 9.79 -9.49
N THR A 93 -2.51 8.91 -9.78
CA THR A 93 -3.94 9.27 -9.74
C THR A 93 -4.51 9.45 -8.35
N SER A 94 -3.89 8.84 -7.34
CA SER A 94 -4.38 8.86 -5.94
C SER A 94 -3.83 10.04 -5.13
N LEU A 95 -2.76 10.69 -5.63
CA LEU A 95 -1.96 11.67 -4.89
C LEU A 95 -1.91 13.05 -5.57
N THR A 96 -2.75 13.28 -6.58
CA THR A 96 -2.96 14.56 -7.28
C THR A 96 -3.95 15.48 -6.61
#